data_AF-A0ABD4ABC2-F1
#
_entry.id   AF-A0ABD4ABC2-F1
#
_cell.length_a   1.000
_cell.length_b   1.000
_cell.length_c   1.000
_cell.angle_alpha   90.00
_cell.angle_beta   90.00
_cell.angle_gamma   90.00
#
_symmetry.space_group_name_H-M   'P 1'
#
loop_
_entity.id
_entity.type
_entity.pdbx_description
1 polymer ?
#
loop_
_entity_poly.entity_id
_entity_poly.type
_entity_poly.pdbx_seq_one_letter_code
_entity_poly.pdbx_strand_id
1 'polypeptide(L)'
;MKKFVITISLVMVIGLLLGIFFYNQTPNQALPDIDPQPEEQSIDETPTQPEQIQGIYLNEQIGYSLQNDRLQITFDKGKNWITVPIEKDQLFAGEYNGNKQELIDHSYLLTENRTAFLYAEEPSWDNETIRILYTLDQGKTWMNSVVTEHYMGVRFRKVGFVDDQFGYIIISGGRTMSQEGSNVFLTFDGGQSWQETNNSGVSRLIADGGFVDAKIGFLSFGTINPEAPELYVTQDGGNTWKQATVNIPSEYANIFVQAETPFIEDDHLAVFVNQGPNGDYKGGLVKGKFISTDKGNTWVFSMEVSPDEANK
;
A
#
# COMPACT_ATOMS: atom_id res chain seq x y z
N MET A 1 -39.09 31.68 37.34
CA MET A 1 -38.27 30.65 36.66
C MET A 1 -38.76 29.22 36.91
N LYS A 2 -38.98 28.73 38.16
CA LYS A 2 -39.57 27.39 38.40
C LYS A 2 -40.96 27.16 37.76
N LYS A 3 -41.86 28.15 37.79
CA LYS A 3 -43.20 28.03 37.19
C LYS A 3 -43.17 27.91 35.64
N PHE A 4 -42.19 28.54 34.99
CA PHE A 4 -42.05 28.51 33.52
C PHE A 4 -41.56 27.15 33.00
N VAL A 5 -40.61 26.54 33.72
CA VAL A 5 -40.09 25.20 33.40
C VAL A 5 -41.17 24.13 33.59
N ILE A 6 -41.99 24.24 34.65
CA ILE A 6 -43.12 23.31 34.89
C ILE A 6 -44.18 23.41 33.79
N THR A 7 -44.48 24.61 33.29
CA THR A 7 -45.45 24.79 32.19
C THR A 7 -44.96 24.17 30.89
N ILE A 8 -43.66 24.30 30.56
CA ILE A 8 -43.08 23.69 29.35
C ILE A 8 -43.05 22.17 29.44
N SER A 9 -42.70 21.60 30.60
CA SER A 9 -42.73 20.15 30.82
C SER A 9 -44.15 19.58 30.71
N LEU A 10 -45.18 20.30 31.17
CA LEU A 10 -46.58 19.85 31.08
C LEU A 10 -47.07 19.82 29.62
N VAL A 11 -46.67 20.80 28.81
CA VAL A 11 -47.04 20.89 27.39
C VAL A 11 -46.39 19.76 26.57
N MET A 12 -45.13 19.41 26.85
CA MET A 12 -44.47 18.28 26.17
C MET A 12 -45.12 16.93 26.50
N VAL A 13 -45.50 16.70 27.76
CA VAL A 13 -46.16 15.45 28.17
C VAL A 13 -47.56 15.32 27.56
N ILE A 14 -48.32 16.42 27.48
CA ILE A 14 -49.63 16.43 26.82
C ILE A 14 -49.49 16.18 25.31
N GLY A 15 -48.46 16.74 24.65
CA GLY A 15 -48.18 16.47 23.24
C GLY A 15 -47.86 15.01 22.94
N LEU A 16 -47.06 14.36 23.79
CA LEU A 16 -46.74 12.93 23.67
C LEU A 16 -47.97 12.03 23.87
N LEU A 17 -48.83 12.35 24.84
CA LEU A 17 -50.06 11.59 25.09
C LEU A 17 -51.08 11.75 23.96
N LEU A 18 -51.20 12.96 23.38
CA LEU A 18 -52.04 13.21 22.21
C LEU A 18 -51.51 12.47 20.98
N GLY A 19 -50.19 12.46 20.74
CA GLY A 19 -49.58 11.73 19.62
C GLY A 19 -49.85 10.23 19.65
N ILE A 20 -49.76 9.60 20.82
CA ILE A 20 -50.08 8.17 21.00
C ILE A 20 -51.58 7.90 20.80
N PHE A 21 -52.45 8.82 21.24
CA PHE A 21 -53.89 8.71 21.05
C PHE A 21 -54.28 8.79 19.56
N PHE A 22 -53.67 9.69 18.78
CA PHE A 22 -53.91 9.77 17.33
C PHE A 22 -53.31 8.58 16.57
N TYR A 23 -52.14 8.09 16.97
CA TYR A 23 -51.54 6.88 16.39
C TYR A 23 -52.45 5.66 16.57
N ASN A 24 -53.00 5.46 17.78
CA ASN A 24 -53.88 4.33 18.09
C ASN A 24 -55.30 4.44 17.50
N GLN A 25 -55.70 5.60 16.98
CA GLN A 25 -56.98 5.79 16.28
C GLN A 25 -56.89 5.65 14.76
N THR A 26 -55.70 5.46 14.19
CA THR A 26 -55.55 5.26 12.75
C THR A 26 -55.95 3.81 12.42
N PRO A 27 -57.04 3.55 11.68
CA PRO A 27 -57.38 2.19 11.30
C PRO A 27 -56.32 1.64 10.34
N ASN A 28 -55.94 0.36 10.50
CA ASN A 28 -55.21 -0.35 9.46
C ASN A 28 -56.01 -0.28 8.15
N GLN A 29 -55.53 0.46 7.16
CA GLN A 29 -56.08 0.36 5.81
C GLN A 29 -55.64 -0.98 5.24
N ALA A 30 -56.60 -1.89 5.03
CA ALA A 30 -56.40 -3.04 4.17
C ALA A 30 -56.18 -2.54 2.73
N LEU A 31 -55.15 -3.06 2.06
CA LEU A 31 -54.96 -2.90 0.63
C LEU A 31 -56.11 -3.58 -0.12
N PRO A 32 -56.57 -3.06 -1.28
CA PRO A 32 -57.66 -3.67 -2.03
C PRO A 32 -57.26 -5.03 -2.62
N ASP A 33 -58.18 -6.00 -2.56
CA ASP A 33 -58.07 -7.30 -3.24
C ASP A 33 -58.01 -7.07 -4.76
N ILE A 34 -56.88 -7.44 -5.37
CA ILE A 34 -56.73 -7.59 -6.82
C ILE A 34 -56.69 -9.09 -7.09
N ASP A 35 -57.71 -9.60 -7.78
CA ASP A 35 -57.77 -10.97 -8.29
C ASP A 35 -56.68 -11.16 -9.36
N PRO A 36 -55.63 -11.99 -9.14
CA PRO A 36 -54.63 -12.22 -10.15
C PRO A 36 -55.13 -13.30 -11.12
N GLN A 37 -55.71 -12.86 -12.24
CA GLN A 37 -55.57 -13.59 -13.50
C GLN A 37 -54.06 -13.66 -13.81
N PRO A 38 -53.45 -14.84 -14.03
CA PRO A 38 -52.06 -14.90 -14.43
C PRO A 38 -51.96 -14.47 -15.90
N GLU A 39 -51.81 -13.17 -16.13
CA GLU A 39 -51.10 -12.71 -17.32
C GLU A 39 -49.63 -13.07 -17.10
N GLU A 40 -49.17 -14.15 -17.74
CA GLU A 40 -47.75 -14.46 -17.90
C GLU A 40 -47.08 -13.31 -18.67
N GLN A 41 -46.73 -12.24 -17.98
CA GLN A 41 -45.68 -11.35 -18.43
C GLN A 41 -44.37 -12.07 -18.12
N SER A 42 -43.85 -12.75 -19.15
CA SER A 42 -42.48 -13.22 -19.19
C SER A 42 -41.57 -12.02 -18.91
N ILE A 43 -41.07 -11.93 -17.68
CA ILE A 43 -39.86 -11.16 -17.41
C ILE A 43 -38.80 -11.91 -18.21
N ASP A 44 -38.44 -11.37 -19.37
CA ASP A 44 -37.19 -11.74 -20.02
C ASP A 44 -36.09 -11.30 -19.05
N GLU A 45 -35.79 -12.16 -18.07
CA GLU A 45 -34.47 -12.21 -17.46
C GLU A 45 -33.53 -12.57 -18.61
N THR A 46 -33.13 -11.53 -19.36
CA THR A 46 -31.92 -11.63 -20.16
C THR A 46 -30.85 -12.03 -19.14
N PRO A 47 -30.22 -13.21 -19.26
CA PRO A 47 -29.17 -13.57 -18.33
C PRO A 47 -28.15 -12.44 -18.41
N THR A 48 -27.98 -11.67 -17.33
CA THR A 48 -26.84 -10.77 -17.24
C THR A 48 -25.64 -11.68 -17.38
N GLN A 49 -25.01 -11.63 -18.56
CA GLN A 49 -23.78 -12.33 -18.82
C GLN A 49 -22.85 -12.01 -17.65
N PRO A 50 -22.27 -13.04 -16.98
CA PRO A 50 -21.41 -12.78 -15.82
C PRO A 50 -20.40 -11.72 -16.22
N GLU A 51 -20.36 -10.63 -15.46
CA GLU A 51 -19.46 -9.50 -15.73
C GLU A 51 -18.06 -10.07 -15.94
N GLN A 52 -17.55 -9.90 -17.17
CA GLN A 52 -16.26 -10.44 -17.52
C GLN A 52 -15.21 -9.66 -16.72
N ILE A 53 -14.45 -10.37 -15.89
CA ILE A 53 -13.45 -9.77 -15.02
C ILE A 53 -12.46 -8.97 -15.88
N GLN A 54 -12.38 -7.66 -15.64
CA GLN A 54 -11.39 -6.81 -16.27
C GLN A 54 -10.10 -6.85 -15.44
N GLY A 55 -9.03 -7.30 -16.08
CA GLY A 55 -7.70 -7.43 -15.46
C GLY A 55 -6.79 -6.24 -15.73
N ILE A 56 -5.97 -5.90 -14.73
CA ILE A 56 -4.76 -5.10 -14.84
C ILE A 56 -3.60 -6.09 -15.01
N TYR A 57 -2.84 -5.95 -16.10
CA TYR A 57 -1.80 -6.91 -16.48
C TYR A 57 -0.41 -6.32 -16.28
N LEU A 58 0.44 -7.07 -15.56
CA LEU A 58 1.85 -6.73 -15.35
C LEU A 58 2.72 -7.17 -16.53
N ASN A 59 2.29 -8.23 -17.23
CA ASN A 59 2.90 -8.72 -18.45
C ASN A 59 1.85 -9.44 -19.32
N GLU A 60 2.29 -10.14 -20.37
CA GLU A 60 1.38 -10.79 -21.33
C GLU A 60 0.46 -11.87 -20.72
N GLN A 61 0.82 -12.43 -19.56
CA GLN A 61 0.13 -13.57 -18.94
C GLN A 61 -0.39 -13.26 -17.54
N ILE A 62 0.37 -12.49 -16.76
CA ILE A 62 0.14 -12.28 -15.34
C ILE A 62 -0.60 -10.97 -15.11
N GLY A 63 -1.67 -11.03 -14.32
CA GLY A 63 -2.45 -9.86 -13.96
C GLY A 63 -3.30 -10.08 -12.72
N TYR A 64 -3.96 -9.01 -12.28
CA TYR A 64 -4.88 -9.02 -11.16
C TYR A 64 -6.16 -8.22 -11.47
N SER A 65 -7.18 -8.38 -10.65
CA SER A 65 -8.39 -7.57 -10.65
C SER A 65 -8.85 -7.30 -9.22
N LEU A 66 -9.47 -6.15 -9.01
CA LEU A 66 -10.06 -5.72 -7.75
C LEU A 66 -11.60 -5.55 -7.87
N GLN A 67 -12.20 -6.15 -8.90
CA GLN A 67 -13.64 -6.14 -9.13
C GLN A 67 -14.37 -7.04 -8.12
N ASN A 68 -15.68 -6.82 -7.99
CA ASN A 68 -16.55 -7.60 -7.09
C ASN A 68 -16.09 -7.61 -5.62
N ASP A 69 -15.43 -6.53 -5.19
CA ASP A 69 -14.91 -6.34 -3.84
C ASP A 69 -13.88 -7.40 -3.40
N ARG A 70 -13.18 -8.02 -4.36
CA ARG A 70 -12.22 -9.10 -4.10
C ARG A 70 -10.96 -8.90 -4.92
N LEU A 71 -9.83 -9.33 -4.37
CA LEU A 71 -8.61 -9.48 -5.13
C LEU A 71 -8.61 -10.82 -5.87
N GLN A 72 -8.44 -10.78 -7.19
CA GLN A 72 -8.30 -11.96 -8.03
C GLN A 72 -7.02 -11.85 -8.85
N ILE A 73 -6.33 -12.98 -9.07
CA ILE A 73 -5.11 -13.05 -9.88
C ILE A 73 -5.27 -14.04 -11.02
N THR A 74 -4.47 -13.84 -12.07
CA THR A 74 -4.38 -14.73 -13.22
C THR A 74 -2.93 -14.89 -13.65
N PHE A 75 -2.60 -16.08 -14.17
CA PHE A 75 -1.31 -16.43 -14.76
C PHE A 75 -1.45 -16.83 -16.24
N ASP A 76 -2.63 -16.67 -16.83
CA ASP A 76 -2.95 -17.16 -18.18
C ASP A 76 -3.77 -16.16 -19.01
N LYS A 77 -3.54 -14.87 -18.76
CA LYS A 77 -4.18 -13.74 -19.42
C LYS A 77 -5.71 -13.71 -19.21
N GLY A 78 -6.13 -13.98 -17.98
CA GLY A 78 -7.52 -13.89 -17.55
C GLY A 78 -8.43 -15.01 -18.06
N LYS A 79 -7.85 -16.13 -18.52
CA LYS A 79 -8.64 -17.33 -18.84
C LYS A 79 -9.13 -18.00 -17.56
N ASN A 80 -8.27 -18.02 -16.54
CA ASN A 80 -8.61 -18.46 -15.20
C ASN A 80 -8.27 -17.36 -14.19
N TRP A 81 -9.16 -17.19 -13.22
CA TRP A 81 -9.04 -16.24 -12.12
C TRP A 81 -9.09 -16.97 -10.79
N ILE A 82 -8.12 -16.67 -9.95
CA ILE A 82 -7.97 -17.26 -8.61
C ILE A 82 -8.24 -16.15 -7.61
N THR A 83 -9.23 -16.33 -6.74
CA THR A 83 -9.45 -15.38 -5.64
C THR A 83 -8.34 -15.52 -4.60
N VAL A 84 -7.71 -14.39 -4.28
CA VAL A 84 -6.77 -14.28 -3.17
C VAL A 84 -7.58 -14.21 -1.86
N PRO A 85 -7.26 -15.00 -0.82
CA PRO A 85 -7.99 -15.02 0.44
C PRO A 85 -7.60 -13.82 1.33
N ILE A 86 -7.81 -12.61 0.84
CA ILE A 86 -7.66 -11.32 1.54
C ILE A 86 -8.88 -10.47 1.20
N GLU A 87 -9.46 -9.81 2.21
CA GLU A 87 -10.54 -8.84 1.97
C GLU A 87 -9.96 -7.58 1.33
N LYS A 88 -10.64 -7.04 0.32
CA LYS A 88 -10.11 -5.93 -0.48
C LYS A 88 -9.68 -4.73 0.38
N ASP A 89 -10.48 -4.38 1.38
CA ASP A 89 -10.20 -3.23 2.25
C ASP A 89 -8.90 -3.38 3.05
N GLN A 90 -8.50 -4.61 3.41
CA GLN A 90 -7.26 -4.87 4.16
C GLN A 90 -5.99 -4.55 3.36
N LEU A 91 -6.06 -4.60 2.03
CA LEU A 91 -4.96 -4.20 1.14
C LEU A 91 -4.69 -2.70 1.20
N PHE A 92 -5.70 -1.92 1.61
CA PHE A 92 -5.68 -0.46 1.67
C PHE A 92 -5.84 0.10 3.09
N ALA A 93 -5.84 -0.76 4.11
CA ALA A 93 -5.92 -0.39 5.52
C ALA A 93 -4.73 0.48 5.96
N GLY A 94 -4.94 1.32 6.98
CA GLY A 94 -3.97 2.31 7.46
C GLY A 94 -4.09 3.69 6.80
N GLU A 95 -3.02 4.48 6.82
CA GLU A 95 -2.99 5.87 6.32
C GLU A 95 -2.85 5.95 4.79
N TYR A 96 -3.74 5.28 4.04
CA TYR A 96 -3.75 5.30 2.59
C TYR A 96 -4.88 6.14 2.01
N ASN A 97 -4.52 7.24 1.34
CA ASN A 97 -5.46 8.16 0.68
C ASN A 97 -5.39 8.12 -0.86
N GLY A 98 -4.77 7.09 -1.42
CA GLY A 98 -4.59 6.93 -2.87
C GLY A 98 -5.76 6.23 -3.57
N ASN A 99 -5.51 5.84 -4.83
CA ASN A 99 -6.47 5.11 -5.65
C ASN A 99 -6.68 3.67 -5.15
N LYS A 100 -7.93 3.28 -4.85
CA LYS A 100 -8.28 1.89 -4.45
C LYS A 100 -8.75 1.00 -5.61
N GLN A 101 -8.56 1.45 -6.86
CA GLN A 101 -8.81 0.64 -8.06
C GLN A 101 -7.58 -0.15 -8.51
N GLU A 102 -6.40 0.18 -7.99
CA GLU A 102 -5.13 -0.49 -8.27
C GLU A 102 -4.48 -0.88 -6.94
N LEU A 103 -3.68 -1.94 -6.93
CA LEU A 103 -2.93 -2.30 -5.74
C LEU A 103 -1.90 -1.20 -5.43
N ILE A 104 -1.59 -0.99 -4.15
CA ILE A 104 -0.57 -0.04 -3.73
C ILE A 104 0.77 -0.48 -4.33
N ASP A 105 1.46 0.43 -5.02
CA ASP A 105 2.77 0.13 -5.59
C ASP A 105 3.73 -0.42 -4.54
N HIS A 106 4.47 -1.46 -4.95
CA HIS A 106 5.43 -2.19 -4.13
C HIS A 106 4.87 -2.93 -2.90
N SER A 107 3.55 -2.90 -2.63
CA SER A 107 2.94 -3.69 -1.55
C SER A 107 2.74 -5.16 -1.89
N TYR A 108 3.10 -5.58 -3.11
CA TYR A 108 2.89 -6.92 -3.60
C TYR A 108 4.00 -7.38 -4.55
N LEU A 109 4.11 -8.69 -4.70
CA LEU A 109 4.86 -9.38 -5.75
C LEU A 109 3.88 -10.26 -6.49
N LEU A 110 3.93 -10.28 -7.82
CA LEU A 110 3.04 -11.12 -8.61
C LEU A 110 3.84 -11.73 -9.77
N THR A 111 4.48 -12.86 -9.47
CA THR A 111 5.27 -13.67 -10.39
C THR A 111 4.82 -15.12 -10.32
N GLU A 112 5.17 -15.95 -11.32
CA GLU A 112 4.82 -17.38 -11.33
C GLU A 112 5.40 -18.15 -10.14
N ASN A 113 6.63 -17.82 -9.75
CA ASN A 113 7.36 -18.52 -8.69
C ASN A 113 6.99 -18.02 -7.30
N ARG A 114 6.58 -16.75 -7.18
CA ARG A 114 6.18 -16.12 -5.92
C ARG A 114 5.16 -15.04 -6.17
N THR A 115 4.01 -15.20 -5.51
CA THR A 115 3.01 -14.14 -5.39
C THR A 115 2.82 -13.83 -3.92
N ALA A 116 2.89 -12.56 -3.54
CA ALA A 116 2.80 -12.12 -2.16
C ALA A 116 2.09 -10.77 -2.05
N PHE A 117 1.32 -10.58 -0.99
CA PHE A 117 0.57 -9.36 -0.71
C PHE A 117 0.82 -8.94 0.74
N LEU A 118 1.33 -7.72 0.93
CA LEU A 118 1.49 -7.08 2.22
C LEU A 118 0.24 -6.27 2.55
N TYR A 119 -0.41 -6.62 3.65
CA TYR A 119 -1.70 -6.05 4.04
C TYR A 119 -1.76 -5.81 5.54
N ALA A 120 -2.72 -5.00 5.96
CA ALA A 120 -2.94 -4.69 7.37
C ALA A 120 -4.33 -5.17 7.80
N GLU A 121 -4.38 -5.81 8.97
CA GLU A 121 -5.62 -6.10 9.67
C GLU A 121 -5.80 -5.03 10.75
N GLU A 122 -6.95 -4.37 10.79
CA GLU A 122 -7.27 -3.32 11.77
C GLU A 122 -8.09 -3.90 12.93
N PRO A 123 -7.47 -4.46 14.00
CA PRO A 123 -8.23 -4.82 15.20
C PRO A 123 -8.74 -3.58 15.96
N SER A 124 -8.12 -2.41 15.81
CA SER A 124 -8.62 -1.10 16.29
C SER A 124 -8.00 0.08 15.53
N TRP A 125 -8.52 1.29 15.79
CA TRP A 125 -8.11 2.54 15.13
C TRP A 125 -6.64 2.97 15.36
N ASP A 126 -5.96 2.35 16.32
CA ASP A 126 -4.60 2.65 16.77
C ASP A 126 -3.68 1.43 16.82
N ASN A 127 -4.13 0.29 16.31
CA ASN A 127 -3.42 -0.97 16.43
C ASN A 127 -3.75 -1.83 15.22
N GLU A 128 -2.79 -1.93 14.30
CA GLU A 128 -2.83 -2.76 13.11
C GLU A 128 -1.91 -3.97 13.29
N THR A 129 -2.29 -5.11 12.73
CA THR A 129 -1.38 -6.24 12.52
C THR A 129 -0.97 -6.24 11.06
N ILE A 130 0.33 -6.13 10.80
CA ILE A 130 0.87 -6.19 9.44
C ILE A 130 1.17 -7.64 9.10
N ARG A 131 0.62 -8.11 7.98
CA ARG A 131 0.74 -9.49 7.52
C ARG A 131 1.18 -9.55 6.09
N ILE A 132 1.79 -10.68 5.75
CA ILE A 132 2.03 -11.06 4.36
C ILE A 132 1.34 -12.39 4.10
N LEU A 133 0.53 -12.41 3.03
CA LEU A 133 -0.01 -13.62 2.46
C LEU A 133 0.75 -13.92 1.18
N TYR A 134 1.19 -15.16 0.99
CA TYR A 134 1.94 -15.54 -0.20
C TYR A 134 1.64 -16.96 -0.67
N THR A 135 1.99 -17.23 -1.92
CA THR A 135 1.90 -18.54 -2.57
C THR A 135 3.14 -18.75 -3.43
N LEU A 136 3.58 -20.00 -3.51
CA LEU A 136 4.70 -20.46 -4.35
C LEU A 136 4.24 -21.44 -5.43
N ASP A 137 2.92 -21.67 -5.55
CA ASP A 137 2.31 -22.65 -6.44
C ASP A 137 1.13 -22.07 -7.24
N GLN A 138 1.23 -20.77 -7.55
CA GLN A 138 0.26 -20.01 -8.33
C GLN A 138 -1.15 -20.00 -7.70
N GLY A 139 -1.23 -19.98 -6.37
CA GLY A 139 -2.49 -19.83 -5.63
C GLY A 139 -3.23 -21.13 -5.34
N LYS A 140 -2.58 -22.30 -5.54
CA LYS A 140 -3.15 -23.59 -5.12
C LYS A 140 -3.11 -23.73 -3.59
N THR A 141 -2.04 -23.25 -2.97
CA THR A 141 -1.89 -23.15 -1.52
C THR A 141 -1.43 -21.74 -1.14
N TRP A 142 -1.85 -21.30 0.05
CA TRP A 142 -1.56 -19.98 0.58
C TRP A 142 -0.94 -20.11 1.97
N MET A 143 0.13 -19.35 2.20
CA MET A 143 0.82 -19.21 3.47
C MET A 143 0.62 -17.80 4.00
N ASN A 144 0.48 -17.66 5.32
CA ASN A 144 0.31 -16.39 6.00
C ASN A 144 1.33 -16.29 7.15
N SER A 145 2.01 -15.16 7.26
CA SER A 145 2.88 -14.85 8.39
C SER A 145 2.63 -13.44 8.91
N VAL A 146 2.74 -13.28 10.22
CA VAL A 146 2.74 -11.96 10.87
C VAL A 146 4.11 -11.33 10.68
N VAL A 147 4.12 -10.07 10.22
CA VAL A 147 5.34 -9.27 10.07
C VAL A 147 5.61 -8.52 11.36
N THR A 148 4.59 -7.83 11.88
CA THR A 148 4.61 -7.21 13.22
C THR A 148 3.21 -7.15 13.78
N GLU A 149 3.12 -7.35 15.09
CA GLU A 149 1.95 -7.00 15.88
C GLU A 149 2.08 -5.52 16.29
N HIS A 150 0.96 -4.82 16.46
CA HIS A 150 0.94 -3.46 17.01
C HIS A 150 1.66 -2.39 16.18
N TYR A 151 1.15 -2.17 14.97
CA TYR A 151 1.56 -1.03 14.14
C TYR A 151 0.53 0.09 14.17
N MET A 152 0.98 1.35 14.07
CA MET A 152 0.09 2.50 14.09
C MET A 152 0.05 3.14 12.70
N GLY A 153 -1.08 3.01 11.99
CA GLY A 153 -1.35 3.77 10.77
C GLY A 153 -0.32 3.55 9.67
N VAL A 154 -0.22 2.33 9.12
CA VAL A 154 0.75 2.07 8.04
C VAL A 154 0.48 2.96 6.83
N ARG A 155 1.46 3.78 6.44
CA ARG A 155 1.38 4.67 5.27
C ARG A 155 2.19 4.11 4.10
N PHE A 156 3.50 3.95 4.27
CA PHE A 156 4.36 3.31 3.28
C PHE A 156 4.45 1.83 3.59
N ARG A 157 4.46 1.01 2.53
CA ARG A 157 4.69 -0.42 2.64
C ARG A 157 5.33 -0.92 1.37
N LYS A 158 6.41 -1.67 1.51
CA LYS A 158 7.14 -2.29 0.40
C LYS A 158 7.57 -3.68 0.79
N VAL A 159 7.41 -4.62 -0.13
CA VAL A 159 7.93 -5.99 0.01
C VAL A 159 8.85 -6.31 -1.16
N GLY A 160 9.95 -6.99 -0.88
CA GLY A 160 10.88 -7.47 -1.90
C GLY A 160 11.53 -8.79 -1.47
N PHE A 161 11.89 -9.60 -2.46
CA PHE A 161 12.69 -10.81 -2.28
C PHE A 161 13.89 -10.73 -3.22
N VAL A 162 15.09 -10.89 -2.66
CA VAL A 162 16.34 -10.92 -3.44
C VAL A 162 16.57 -12.32 -4.00
N ASP A 163 16.20 -13.34 -3.23
CA ASP A 163 16.19 -14.73 -3.63
C ASP A 163 15.01 -15.49 -2.97
N ASP A 164 14.96 -16.81 -3.10
CA ASP A 164 13.86 -17.63 -2.59
C ASP A 164 13.78 -17.70 -1.05
N GLN A 165 14.85 -17.31 -0.35
CA GLN A 165 14.96 -17.36 1.11
C GLN A 165 15.03 -15.96 1.72
N PHE A 166 15.83 -15.06 1.15
CA PHE A 166 16.05 -13.72 1.66
C PHE A 166 15.09 -12.71 1.04
N GLY A 167 14.38 -12.01 1.92
CA GLY A 167 13.48 -10.91 1.56
C GLY A 167 13.39 -9.87 2.65
N TYR A 168 12.76 -8.75 2.31
CA TYR A 168 12.61 -7.60 3.18
C TYR A 168 11.21 -7.00 3.06
N ILE A 169 10.76 -6.40 4.16
CA ILE A 169 9.59 -5.54 4.21
C ILE A 169 10.02 -4.21 4.84
N ILE A 170 9.62 -3.11 4.22
CA ILE A 170 9.83 -1.76 4.74
C ILE A 170 8.46 -1.14 4.93
N ILE A 171 8.17 -0.68 6.14
CA ILE A 171 6.92 0.01 6.48
C ILE A 171 7.21 1.32 7.18
N SER A 172 6.29 2.27 7.04
CA SER A 172 6.30 3.52 7.79
C SER A 172 4.92 3.84 8.35
N GLY A 173 4.85 4.56 9.46
CA GLY A 173 3.59 4.95 10.10
C GLY A 173 3.80 5.80 11.35
N GLY A 174 2.73 5.96 12.13
CA GLY A 174 2.73 6.68 13.40
C GLY A 174 2.94 8.18 13.21
N ARG A 175 2.35 8.76 12.16
CA ARG A 175 2.64 10.14 11.77
C ARG A 175 2.22 11.14 12.82
N THR A 176 3.18 11.93 13.32
CA THR A 176 2.94 12.99 14.31
C THR A 176 3.77 14.22 13.97
N MET A 177 3.14 15.38 13.81
CA MET A 177 3.83 16.66 13.58
C MET A 177 4.87 16.62 12.44
N SER A 178 4.51 16.06 11.29
CA SER A 178 5.37 15.85 10.10
C SER A 178 6.55 14.90 10.31
N GLN A 179 6.56 14.14 11.41
CA GLN A 179 7.50 13.04 11.64
C GLN A 179 6.78 11.70 11.40
N GLU A 180 7.55 10.70 11.03
CA GLU A 180 7.09 9.34 10.77
C GLU A 180 8.14 8.35 11.25
N GLY A 181 7.71 7.24 11.84
CA GLY A 181 8.56 6.10 12.15
C GLY A 181 8.71 5.20 10.94
N SER A 182 9.89 4.57 10.78
CA SER A 182 10.13 3.55 9.77
C SER A 182 10.69 2.29 10.40
N ASN A 183 10.30 1.15 9.87
CA ASN A 183 10.70 -0.16 10.36
C ASN A 183 11.04 -1.04 9.16
N VAL A 184 12.08 -1.85 9.34
CA VAL A 184 12.55 -2.82 8.34
C VAL A 184 12.49 -4.19 8.96
N PHE A 185 11.92 -5.14 8.22
CA PHE A 185 11.81 -6.54 8.61
C PHE A 185 12.50 -7.39 7.57
N LEU A 186 13.30 -8.35 8.03
CA LEU A 186 14.02 -9.28 7.17
C LEU A 186 13.50 -10.70 7.37
N THR A 187 13.42 -11.46 6.29
CA THR A 187 13.19 -12.90 6.32
C THR A 187 14.40 -13.63 5.74
N PHE A 188 14.70 -14.79 6.30
CA PHE A 188 15.75 -15.70 5.84
C PHE A 188 15.20 -17.10 5.51
N ASP A 189 13.88 -17.27 5.54
CA ASP A 189 13.17 -18.54 5.38
C ASP A 189 12.05 -18.46 4.33
N GLY A 190 12.16 -17.49 3.41
CA GLY A 190 11.22 -17.34 2.31
C GLY A 190 9.91 -16.65 2.70
N GLY A 191 9.87 -15.94 3.83
CA GLY A 191 8.70 -15.23 4.34
C GLY A 191 7.85 -16.05 5.32
N GLN A 192 8.40 -17.12 5.92
CA GLN A 192 7.71 -17.86 6.98
C GLN A 192 7.80 -17.11 8.32
N SER A 193 8.93 -16.45 8.58
CA SER A 193 9.14 -15.57 9.72
C SER A 193 9.88 -14.29 9.35
N TRP A 194 9.65 -13.24 10.15
CA TRP A 194 10.17 -11.89 9.94
C TRP A 194 10.86 -11.39 11.21
N GLN A 195 12.01 -10.74 11.04
CA GLN A 195 12.80 -10.17 12.13
C GLN A 195 13.00 -8.68 11.89
N GLU A 196 12.59 -7.86 12.86
CA GLU A 196 12.80 -6.42 12.79
C GLU A 196 14.29 -6.07 12.94
N THR A 197 14.77 -5.12 12.16
CA THR A 197 16.13 -4.56 12.30
C THR A 197 16.16 -3.42 13.32
N ASN A 198 17.35 -2.88 13.60
CA ASN A 198 17.42 -1.63 14.35
C ASN A 198 16.86 -0.47 13.52
N ASN A 199 16.29 0.53 14.20
CA ASN A 199 15.79 1.74 13.57
C ASN A 199 16.95 2.61 13.05
N SER A 200 16.75 3.31 11.94
CA SER A 200 17.75 4.22 11.36
C SER A 200 18.00 5.49 12.20
N GLY A 201 17.09 5.80 13.13
CA GLY A 201 17.04 7.03 13.90
C GLY A 201 16.43 8.22 13.14
N VAL A 202 15.99 8.02 11.89
CA VAL A 202 15.45 9.09 11.04
C VAL A 202 13.93 9.16 11.17
N SER A 203 13.43 10.32 11.57
CA SER A 203 11.99 10.59 11.75
C SER A 203 11.39 11.39 10.59
N ARG A 204 11.60 10.91 9.35
CA ARG A 204 11.09 11.52 8.11
C ARG A 204 10.31 10.50 7.28
N LEU A 205 9.62 10.99 6.26
CA LEU A 205 8.85 10.13 5.37
C LEU A 205 9.78 9.24 4.55
N ILE A 206 9.50 7.94 4.54
CA ILE A 206 10.13 7.03 3.58
C ILE A 206 9.69 7.41 2.17
N ALA A 207 10.67 7.66 1.32
CA ALA A 207 10.50 7.82 -0.12
C ALA A 207 10.59 6.47 -0.82
N ASP A 208 11.62 5.68 -0.50
CA ASP A 208 11.81 4.33 -1.03
C ASP A 208 12.85 3.56 -0.18
N GLY A 209 13.09 2.29 -0.50
CA GLY A 209 14.17 1.50 0.08
C GLY A 209 14.18 0.05 -0.39
N GLY A 210 15.24 -0.67 -0.04
CA GLY A 210 15.35 -2.09 -0.33
C GLY A 210 16.71 -2.68 -0.01
N PHE A 211 16.84 -3.98 -0.21
CA PHE A 211 18.08 -4.72 0.00
C PHE A 211 18.55 -5.33 -1.31
N VAL A 212 19.87 -5.32 -1.50
CA VAL A 212 20.53 -6.00 -2.62
C VAL A 212 21.11 -7.36 -2.23
N ASP A 213 21.36 -7.55 -0.93
CA ASP A 213 21.68 -8.84 -0.32
C ASP A 213 21.32 -8.83 1.18
N ALA A 214 21.59 -9.93 1.89
CA ALA A 214 21.32 -10.11 3.31
C ALA A 214 21.99 -9.09 4.26
N LYS A 215 22.98 -8.33 3.79
CA LYS A 215 23.79 -7.40 4.59
C LYS A 215 23.62 -5.96 4.14
N ILE A 216 23.45 -5.73 2.84
CA ILE A 216 23.44 -4.40 2.22
C ILE A 216 22.01 -4.00 1.90
N GLY A 217 21.55 -2.96 2.59
CA GLY A 217 20.22 -2.40 2.41
C GLY A 217 20.21 -0.89 2.53
N PHE A 218 19.13 -0.29 2.02
CA PHE A 218 19.01 1.15 1.82
C PHE A 218 17.65 1.67 2.24
N LEU A 219 17.64 2.87 2.82
CA LEU A 219 16.45 3.65 3.09
C LEU A 219 16.63 5.05 2.53
N SER A 220 15.70 5.48 1.69
CA SER A 220 15.64 6.81 1.12
C SER A 220 14.52 7.59 1.81
N PHE A 221 14.84 8.79 2.30
CA PHE A 221 13.89 9.66 2.97
C PHE A 221 13.55 10.87 2.10
N GLY A 222 12.29 11.28 2.17
CA GLY A 222 11.76 12.44 1.48
C GLY A 222 11.47 13.60 2.43
N THR A 223 11.63 14.82 1.91
CA THR A 223 11.10 16.04 2.54
C THR A 223 10.39 16.90 1.51
N ILE A 224 9.71 17.96 1.96
CA ILE A 224 8.91 18.84 1.10
C ILE A 224 9.81 19.63 0.14
N ASN A 225 10.99 20.07 0.62
CA ASN A 225 11.95 20.85 -0.17
C ASN A 225 13.35 20.22 -0.03
N PRO A 226 13.61 19.08 -0.68
CA PRO A 226 14.89 18.40 -0.58
C PRO A 226 15.95 19.16 -1.40
N GLU A 227 17.12 19.40 -0.80
CA GLU A 227 18.29 20.02 -1.47
C GLU A 227 19.30 18.96 -1.95
N ALA A 228 19.26 17.78 -1.33
CA ALA A 228 20.07 16.62 -1.68
C ALA A 228 19.36 15.33 -1.25
N PRO A 229 19.74 14.16 -1.81
CA PRO A 229 19.19 12.87 -1.42
C PRO A 229 19.54 12.52 0.03
N GLU A 230 18.53 12.12 0.81
CA GLU A 230 18.69 11.61 2.16
C GLU A 230 18.68 10.07 2.12
N LEU A 231 19.80 9.50 1.66
CA LEU A 231 19.99 8.06 1.52
C LEU A 231 20.79 7.50 2.71
N TYR A 232 20.27 6.45 3.31
CA TYR A 232 20.92 5.69 4.38
C TYR A 232 21.24 4.28 3.90
N VAL A 233 22.36 3.74 4.38
CA VAL A 233 22.86 2.40 4.06
C VAL A 233 23.10 1.62 5.35
N THR A 234 22.79 0.33 5.31
CA THR A 234 23.31 -0.67 6.24
C THR A 234 24.23 -1.62 5.47
N GLN A 235 25.28 -2.11 6.13
CA GLN A 235 26.21 -3.12 5.58
C GLN A 235 26.32 -4.34 6.50
N ASP A 236 25.46 -4.41 7.52
CA ASP A 236 25.44 -5.41 8.58
C ASP A 236 24.03 -5.97 8.82
N GLY A 237 23.15 -5.92 7.81
CA GLY A 237 21.81 -6.51 7.88
C GLY A 237 20.83 -5.70 8.73
N GLY A 238 20.99 -4.38 8.77
CA GLY A 238 20.13 -3.46 9.52
C GLY A 238 20.47 -3.33 10.99
N ASN A 239 21.63 -3.85 11.44
CA ASN A 239 22.10 -3.63 12.81
C ASN A 239 22.56 -2.18 13.01
N THR A 240 23.19 -1.58 12.00
CA THR A 240 23.52 -0.16 11.98
C THR A 240 23.13 0.47 10.64
N TRP A 241 22.66 1.71 10.72
CA TRP A 241 22.32 2.54 9.57
C TRP A 241 23.16 3.81 9.60
N LYS A 242 23.70 4.20 8.45
CA LYS A 242 24.51 5.42 8.29
C LYS A 242 24.07 6.17 7.05
N GLN A 243 24.10 7.48 7.11
CA GLN A 243 23.85 8.30 5.93
C GLN A 243 24.97 8.10 4.90
N ALA A 244 24.58 7.77 3.66
CA ALA A 244 25.50 7.66 2.54
C ALA A 244 25.87 9.05 2.02
N THR A 245 27.08 9.19 1.48
CA THR A 245 27.53 10.43 0.83
C THR A 245 27.22 10.38 -0.66
N VAL A 246 26.35 11.26 -1.13
CA VAL A 246 26.03 11.38 -2.57
C VAL A 246 26.75 12.60 -3.14
N ASN A 247 27.77 12.36 -3.98
CA ASN A 247 28.58 13.41 -4.58
C ASN A 247 27.91 13.92 -5.86
N ILE A 248 27.19 15.04 -5.73
CA ILE A 248 26.47 15.68 -6.83
C ILE A 248 27.35 16.79 -7.43
N PRO A 249 27.63 16.78 -8.75
CA PRO A 249 28.30 17.88 -9.43
C PRO A 249 27.56 19.21 -9.24
N SER A 250 28.29 20.32 -9.19
CA SER A 250 27.69 21.64 -8.91
C SER A 250 26.62 22.06 -9.92
N GLU A 251 26.72 21.64 -11.18
CA GLU A 251 25.67 21.90 -12.17
C GLU A 251 24.34 21.19 -11.89
N TYR A 252 24.35 20.16 -11.03
CA TYR A 252 23.18 19.35 -10.65
C TYR A 252 22.74 19.58 -9.20
N ALA A 253 23.30 20.57 -8.51
CA ALA A 253 22.90 20.93 -7.16
C ALA A 253 21.39 21.25 -7.10
N ASN A 254 20.68 20.67 -6.13
CA ASN A 254 19.22 20.78 -5.96
C ASN A 254 18.37 20.22 -7.13
N ILE A 255 18.98 19.54 -8.11
CA ILE A 255 18.25 18.92 -9.23
C ILE A 255 17.93 17.47 -8.90
N PHE A 256 18.93 16.65 -8.59
CA PHE A 256 18.74 15.23 -8.26
C PHE A 256 18.74 15.06 -6.75
N VAL A 257 17.54 14.96 -6.16
CA VAL A 257 17.33 15.20 -4.72
C VAL A 257 16.58 14.09 -4.00
N GLN A 258 16.09 13.07 -4.70
CA GLN A 258 15.41 11.94 -4.08
C GLN A 258 15.88 10.63 -4.71
N ALA A 259 16.58 9.81 -3.92
CA ALA A 259 17.11 8.54 -4.36
C ALA A 259 16.02 7.47 -4.41
N GLU A 260 16.05 6.65 -5.46
CA GLU A 260 15.29 5.40 -5.57
C GLU A 260 16.05 4.26 -4.88
N THR A 261 15.50 3.05 -4.91
CA THR A 261 16.18 1.87 -4.37
C THR A 261 17.44 1.56 -5.17
N PRO A 262 18.63 1.53 -4.54
CA PRO A 262 19.83 1.09 -5.23
C PRO A 262 19.77 -0.38 -5.64
N PHE A 263 20.41 -0.70 -6.75
CA PHE A 263 20.43 -2.03 -7.36
C PHE A 263 21.85 -2.44 -7.77
N ILE A 264 22.04 -3.73 -7.99
CA ILE A 264 23.31 -4.27 -8.51
C ILE A 264 23.33 -4.07 -10.02
N GLU A 265 24.40 -3.45 -10.51
CA GLU A 265 24.71 -3.37 -11.93
C GLU A 265 26.14 -3.89 -12.13
N ASP A 266 26.24 -5.02 -12.83
CA ASP A 266 27.50 -5.75 -13.03
C ASP A 266 28.23 -6.04 -11.71
N ASP A 267 29.34 -5.34 -11.43
CA ASP A 267 30.22 -5.51 -10.28
C ASP A 267 30.09 -4.39 -9.23
N HIS A 268 29.16 -3.46 -9.42
CA HIS A 268 28.97 -2.30 -8.56
C HIS A 268 27.48 -2.06 -8.24
N LEU A 269 27.22 -1.08 -7.39
CA LEU A 269 25.86 -0.62 -7.14
C LEU A 269 25.57 0.63 -7.95
N ALA A 270 24.35 0.72 -8.46
CA ALA A 270 23.81 1.90 -9.11
C ALA A 270 22.55 2.37 -8.38
N VAL A 271 22.29 3.67 -8.44
CA VAL A 271 21.05 4.27 -7.95
C VAL A 271 20.61 5.37 -8.90
N PHE A 272 19.31 5.41 -9.19
CA PHE A 272 18.69 6.56 -9.82
C PHE A 272 18.24 7.56 -8.77
N VAL A 273 18.51 8.83 -9.03
CA VAL A 273 18.11 9.94 -8.18
C VAL A 273 17.23 10.84 -9.03
N ASN A 274 15.94 10.90 -8.69
CA ASN A 274 14.97 11.74 -9.35
C ASN A 274 14.94 13.15 -8.74
N GLN A 275 14.12 14.01 -9.31
CA GLN A 275 14.10 15.43 -9.00
C GLN A 275 13.21 15.81 -7.81
N GLY A 276 12.65 14.80 -7.12
CA GLY A 276 11.72 15.00 -6.03
C GLY A 276 10.41 15.69 -6.47
N PRO A 277 9.59 16.11 -5.50
CA PRO A 277 8.24 16.61 -5.77
C PRO A 277 8.19 17.97 -6.51
N ASN A 278 9.28 18.73 -6.49
CA ASN A 278 9.32 20.09 -7.03
C ASN A 278 10.20 20.22 -8.29
N GLY A 279 10.70 19.11 -8.83
CA GLY A 279 11.64 19.11 -9.94
C GLY A 279 11.01 19.48 -11.28
N ASP A 280 11.62 20.42 -12.00
CA ASP A 280 11.22 20.86 -13.33
C ASP A 280 12.37 20.82 -14.36
N TYR A 281 13.55 20.35 -13.96
CA TYR A 281 14.71 20.26 -14.82
C TYR A 281 14.44 19.34 -16.01
N LYS A 282 14.60 19.88 -17.22
CA LYS A 282 14.25 19.18 -18.48
C LYS A 282 12.83 18.58 -18.45
N GLY A 283 11.89 19.30 -17.85
CA GLY A 283 10.49 18.89 -17.75
C GLY A 283 10.20 17.87 -16.64
N GLY A 284 11.11 17.68 -15.68
CA GLY A 284 10.93 16.76 -14.55
C GLY A 284 11.12 15.27 -14.90
N LEU A 285 11.56 14.98 -16.13
CA LEU A 285 11.60 13.63 -16.69
C LEU A 285 12.95 12.92 -16.53
N VAL A 286 14.02 13.69 -16.35
CA VAL A 286 15.39 13.15 -16.30
C VAL A 286 15.75 12.77 -14.87
N LYS A 287 16.43 11.63 -14.70
CA LYS A 287 17.05 11.20 -13.44
C LYS A 287 18.58 11.27 -13.55
N GLY A 288 19.27 11.38 -12.43
CA GLY A 288 20.72 11.18 -12.36
C GLY A 288 21.02 9.75 -11.95
N LYS A 289 21.90 9.06 -12.68
CA LYS A 289 22.47 7.77 -12.26
C LYS A 289 23.76 7.99 -11.49
N PHE A 290 23.86 7.37 -10.33
CA PHE A 290 25.03 7.41 -9.48
C PHE A 290 25.54 5.99 -9.23
N ILE A 291 26.85 5.84 -9.13
CA ILE A 291 27.53 4.55 -8.95
C ILE A 291 28.25 4.55 -7.61
N SER A 292 28.21 3.41 -6.92
CA SER A 292 28.99 3.12 -5.72
C SER A 292 29.81 1.86 -5.88
N THR A 293 31.11 1.96 -5.60
CA THR A 293 32.06 0.84 -5.56
C THR A 293 32.46 0.44 -4.13
N ASP A 294 31.88 1.08 -3.12
CA ASP A 294 32.19 0.88 -1.70
C ASP A 294 30.98 0.37 -0.91
N LYS A 295 30.12 -0.39 -1.61
CA LYS A 295 28.91 -1.03 -1.09
C LYS A 295 27.90 -0.01 -0.55
N GLY A 296 27.79 1.13 -1.22
CA GLY A 296 26.75 2.14 -0.98
C GLY A 296 27.08 3.20 0.06
N ASN A 297 28.33 3.28 0.54
CA ASN A 297 28.74 4.34 1.46
C ASN A 297 28.92 5.67 0.73
N THR A 298 29.49 5.65 -0.47
CA THR A 298 29.67 6.82 -1.33
C THR A 298 29.14 6.57 -2.73
N TRP A 299 28.55 7.62 -3.31
CA TRP A 299 27.94 7.60 -4.64
C TRP A 299 28.52 8.71 -5.49
N VAL A 300 28.87 8.41 -6.73
CA VAL A 300 29.43 9.36 -7.70
C VAL A 300 28.52 9.43 -8.91
N PHE A 301 28.23 10.65 -9.37
CA PHE A 301 27.45 10.86 -10.58
C PHE A 301 28.11 10.18 -11.79
N SER A 302 27.30 9.42 -12.54
CA SER A 302 27.72 8.72 -13.74
C SER A 302 27.17 9.41 -14.98
N MET A 303 25.85 9.54 -15.07
CA MET A 303 25.18 10.13 -16.22
C MET A 303 23.76 10.57 -15.91
N GLU A 304 23.20 11.43 -16.76
CA GLU A 304 21.75 11.63 -16.82
C GLU A 304 21.09 10.44 -17.53
N VAL A 305 19.87 10.12 -17.13
CA VAL A 305 19.08 9.01 -17.68
C VAL A 305 17.71 9.51 -18.10
N SER A 306 17.35 9.18 -19.33
CA SER A 306 16.03 9.48 -19.90
C SER A 306 14.94 8.57 -19.30
N PRO A 307 13.65 8.98 -19.34
CA PRO A 307 12.55 8.13 -18.87
C PRO A 307 12.55 6.71 -19.45
N ASP A 308 12.87 6.58 -20.74
CA ASP A 308 12.82 5.31 -21.46
C ASP A 308 13.95 4.34 -21.05
N GLU A 309 15.02 4.87 -20.46
CA GLU A 309 16.16 4.10 -19.96
C GLU A 309 16.03 3.82 -18.46
N ALA A 310 15.36 4.70 -17.71
CA ALA A 310 15.15 4.55 -16.27
C ALA A 310 14.06 3.53 -15.90
N ASN A 311 13.24 3.10 -16.88
CA ASN A 311 12.13 2.16 -16.70
C ASN A 311 12.40 0.76 -17.31
N LYS A 312 13.63 0.49 -17.77
CA LYS A 312 14.08 -0.83 -18.24
C LYS A 312 14.71 -1.63 -17.12
#